data_AF-A0A401RQU7-F1
#
_entry.id   AF-A0A401RQU7-F1
#
_cell.length_a   1.000
_cell.length_b   1.000
_cell.length_c   1.000
_cell.angle_alpha   90.00
_cell.angle_beta   90.00
_cell.angle_gamma   90.00
#
_symmetry.space_group_name_H-M   'P 1'
#
loop_
_entity.id
_entity.type
_entity.pdbx_description
1 polymer ?
#
loop_
_entity_poly.entity_id
_entity_poly.type
_entity_poly.pdbx_seq_one_letter_code
_entity_poly.pdbx_strand_id
1 'polypeptide(L)'
;MKLAGVLVCLLFWTVREGEARPPCNYPPAQWCSSPEIATACQVEHQCMEYQRKKDADPVMISLYYESLCGACRGFLVLQLFPTWLTLNDIMNVTLVPYGNALERNESGKWVFSCQHGEQECTGNMIECLQIYEPLLPWDNIENCVNGDLGNKLMHHNAELTRALNPPHEYVPWILVNGKHTEDLEDEAMNSLFNLICNTYSGVKPKACAKPKGLNSFPKCMI
;
A
#
# COMPACT_ATOMS: atom_id res chain seq x y z
N MET A 1 -24.10 42.17 -44.24
CA MET A 1 -24.65 41.20 -45.23
C MET A 1 -23.55 40.98 -46.25
N LYS A 2 -22.95 39.80 -46.47
CA LYS A 2 -23.38 38.39 -46.39
C LYS A 2 -22.24 37.57 -45.74
N LEU A 3 -22.45 36.94 -44.59
CA LEU A 3 -22.90 35.55 -44.34
C LEU A 3 -21.92 34.44 -44.78
N ALA A 4 -21.58 33.64 -43.78
CA ALA A 4 -20.61 32.55 -43.72
C ALA A 4 -21.09 31.25 -44.41
N GLY A 5 -20.14 30.39 -44.77
CA GLY A 5 -20.36 29.05 -45.33
C GLY A 5 -19.28 28.07 -44.88
N VAL A 6 -19.54 27.45 -43.72
CA VAL A 6 -18.99 26.25 -43.09
C VAL A 6 -18.07 25.36 -43.96
N LEU A 7 -16.79 25.24 -43.56
CA LEU A 7 -15.93 24.12 -43.93
C LEU A 7 -15.89 23.15 -42.74
N VAL A 8 -16.56 22.00 -42.88
CA VAL A 8 -16.50 20.91 -41.90
C VAL A 8 -15.11 20.27 -42.00
N CYS A 9 -14.17 20.69 -41.15
CA CYS A 9 -12.95 19.93 -40.91
C CYS A 9 -13.31 18.73 -40.03
N LEU A 10 -13.54 17.58 -40.68
CA LEU A 10 -13.44 16.27 -40.03
C LEU A 10 -12.00 16.11 -39.55
N LEU A 11 -11.72 16.51 -38.31
CA LEU A 11 -10.54 16.06 -37.60
C LEU A 11 -10.75 14.59 -37.28
N PHE A 12 -10.37 13.73 -38.22
CA PHE A 12 -9.98 12.38 -37.91
C PHE A 12 -8.92 12.46 -36.81
N TRP A 13 -9.26 12.02 -35.61
CA TRP A 13 -8.27 11.64 -34.61
C TRP A 13 -7.38 10.58 -35.26
N THR A 14 -6.22 11.01 -35.73
CA THR A 14 -5.11 10.10 -36.03
C THR A 14 -4.67 9.55 -34.68
N VAL A 15 -5.21 8.38 -34.30
CA VAL A 15 -4.59 7.53 -33.28
C VAL A 15 -3.16 7.28 -33.79
N ARG A 16 -2.16 7.78 -33.06
CA ARG A 16 -0.76 7.45 -33.32
C ARG A 16 -0.60 5.95 -33.07
N GLU A 17 -0.58 5.16 -34.13
CA GLU A 17 -0.02 3.82 -34.11
C GLU A 17 1.48 3.96 -33.84
N GLY A 18 1.94 3.64 -32.63
CA GLY A 18 3.38 3.68 -32.34
C GLY A 18 3.82 3.67 -30.87
N GLU A 19 2.95 3.87 -29.89
CA GLU A 19 3.33 3.60 -28.50
C GLU A 19 3.24 2.09 -28.23
N ALA A 20 4.37 1.48 -27.86
CA ALA A 20 4.41 0.08 -27.44
C ALA A 20 3.42 -0.11 -26.29
N ARG A 21 2.42 -0.98 -26.47
CA ARG A 21 1.45 -1.28 -25.41
C ARG A 21 2.19 -1.80 -24.19
N PRO A 22 1.98 -1.26 -22.98
CA PRO A 22 2.59 -1.79 -21.78
C PRO A 22 2.15 -3.26 -21.59
N PRO A 23 3.04 -4.15 -21.13
CA PRO A 23 2.68 -5.54 -20.91
C PRO A 23 1.62 -5.64 -19.81
N CYS A 24 0.47 -6.23 -20.11
CA CYS A 24 -0.67 -6.34 -19.20
C CYS A 24 -0.52 -7.52 -18.21
N ASN A 25 0.68 -7.70 -17.66
CA ASN A 25 0.99 -8.73 -16.67
C ASN A 25 0.66 -8.24 -15.26
N TYR A 26 -0.56 -7.73 -15.08
CA TYR A 26 -1.04 -7.17 -13.82
C TYR A 26 -2.29 -7.94 -13.33
N PRO A 27 -2.56 -8.01 -12.02
CA PRO A 27 -3.80 -8.58 -11.49
C PRO A 27 -5.05 -7.81 -11.97
N PRO A 28 -6.24 -8.45 -12.04
CA PRO A 28 -7.50 -7.82 -12.46
C PRO A 28 -7.82 -6.49 -11.78
N ALA A 29 -7.52 -6.37 -10.47
CA ALA A 29 -7.72 -5.12 -9.74
C ALA A 29 -7.01 -3.91 -10.37
N GLN A 30 -5.79 -4.11 -10.91
CA GLN A 30 -4.97 -3.03 -11.46
C GLN A 30 -5.42 -2.62 -12.86
N TRP A 31 -5.64 -3.56 -13.79
CA TRP A 31 -6.10 -3.17 -15.13
C TRP A 31 -7.59 -2.81 -15.18
N CYS A 32 -8.37 -3.15 -14.15
CA CYS A 32 -9.74 -2.65 -13.96
C CYS A 32 -9.84 -1.36 -13.17
N SER A 33 -8.70 -0.76 -12.78
CA SER A 33 -8.69 0.52 -12.06
C SER A 33 -9.02 1.72 -12.96
N SER A 34 -8.83 1.61 -14.28
CA SER A 34 -9.10 2.69 -15.25
C SER A 34 -9.65 2.11 -16.56
N PRO A 35 -10.68 2.74 -17.17
CA PRO A 35 -11.19 2.35 -18.50
C PRO A 35 -10.11 2.40 -19.59
N GLU A 36 -9.18 3.36 -19.48
CA GLU A 36 -8.08 3.53 -20.41
C GLU A 36 -7.11 2.33 -20.34
N ILE A 37 -6.76 1.87 -19.12
CA ILE A 37 -5.92 0.68 -18.94
C ILE A 37 -6.64 -0.57 -19.42
N ALA A 38 -7.92 -0.74 -19.07
CA ALA A 38 -8.71 -1.89 -19.52
C ALA A 38 -8.79 -1.98 -21.05
N THR A 39 -8.92 -0.84 -21.72
CA THR A 39 -8.94 -0.74 -23.20
C THR A 39 -7.57 -1.02 -23.81
N ALA A 40 -6.51 -0.43 -23.23
CA ALA A 40 -5.14 -0.67 -23.69
C ALA A 40 -4.76 -2.16 -23.57
N CYS A 41 -5.26 -2.83 -22.52
CA CYS A 41 -5.05 -4.24 -22.25
C CYS A 41 -6.06 -5.18 -22.92
N GLN A 42 -7.12 -4.67 -23.55
CA GLN A 42 -8.18 -5.46 -24.21
C GLN A 42 -8.87 -6.47 -23.28
N VAL A 43 -9.18 -6.01 -22.08
CA VAL A 43 -9.67 -6.82 -20.96
C VAL A 43 -10.99 -6.27 -20.36
N GLU A 44 -11.71 -5.44 -21.11
CA GLU A 44 -12.91 -4.74 -20.68
C GLU A 44 -14.02 -5.70 -20.24
N HIS A 45 -14.21 -6.80 -20.96
CA HIS A 45 -15.19 -7.83 -20.58
C HIS A 45 -14.84 -8.51 -19.27
N GLN A 46 -13.56 -8.82 -19.08
CA GLN A 46 -13.05 -9.42 -17.87
C GLN A 46 -13.13 -8.43 -16.70
N CYS A 47 -13.02 -7.12 -16.94
CA CYS A 47 -13.32 -6.11 -15.92
C CYS A 47 -14.78 -6.07 -15.54
N MET A 48 -15.69 -6.15 -16.51
CA MET A 48 -17.12 -6.24 -16.21
C MET A 48 -17.44 -7.50 -15.39
N GLU A 49 -16.79 -8.63 -15.64
CA GLU A 49 -16.92 -9.83 -14.81
C GLU A 49 -16.29 -9.68 -13.42
N TYR A 50 -15.10 -9.09 -13.34
CA TYR A 50 -14.39 -8.84 -12.09
C TYR A 50 -15.20 -7.91 -11.17
N GLN A 51 -15.71 -6.80 -11.72
CA GLN A 51 -16.55 -5.85 -10.99
C GLN A 51 -17.88 -6.48 -10.56
N ARG A 52 -18.48 -7.35 -11.40
CA ARG A 52 -19.69 -8.12 -11.01
C ARG A 52 -19.45 -9.10 -9.87
N LYS A 53 -18.21 -9.56 -9.68
CA LYS A 53 -17.79 -10.47 -8.60
C LYS A 53 -17.22 -9.74 -7.38
N LYS A 54 -17.08 -8.42 -7.44
CA LYS A 54 -16.59 -7.61 -6.31
C LYS A 54 -17.72 -7.46 -5.29
N ASP A 55 -17.74 -8.36 -4.32
CA ASP A 55 -18.78 -8.38 -3.28
C ASP A 55 -18.66 -7.19 -2.31
N ALA A 56 -17.45 -6.68 -2.08
CA ALA A 56 -17.17 -5.49 -1.28
C ALA A 56 -15.75 -4.96 -1.55
N ASP A 57 -15.47 -3.74 -1.08
CA ASP A 57 -14.12 -3.19 -1.05
C ASP A 57 -13.22 -3.95 -0.06
N PRO A 58 -11.94 -4.20 -0.40
CA PRO A 58 -10.97 -4.75 0.54
C PRO A 58 -10.82 -3.88 1.79
N VAL A 59 -10.53 -4.51 2.93
CA VAL A 59 -10.19 -3.79 4.16
C VAL A 59 -8.81 -3.16 4.01
N MET A 60 -8.74 -1.84 4.12
CA MET A 60 -7.48 -1.10 4.02
C MET A 60 -6.78 -1.12 5.38
N ILE A 61 -5.52 -1.57 5.41
CA ILE A 61 -4.62 -1.48 6.56
C ILE A 61 -3.48 -0.55 6.20
N SER A 62 -3.37 0.59 6.88
CA SER A 62 -2.18 1.44 6.81
C SER A 62 -1.37 1.26 8.08
N LEU A 63 -0.09 0.91 7.94
CA LEU A 63 0.85 0.75 9.04
C LEU A 63 1.90 1.86 8.97
N TYR A 64 1.93 2.71 9.99
CA TYR A 64 2.99 3.70 10.21
C TYR A 64 3.94 3.13 11.25
N TYR A 65 5.23 3.04 10.92
CA TYR A 65 6.19 2.26 11.69
C TYR A 65 7.64 2.72 11.50
N GLU A 66 8.54 2.13 12.28
CA GLU A 66 10.00 2.32 12.18
C GLU A 66 10.70 0.97 12.00
N SER A 67 11.75 0.95 11.18
CA SER A 67 12.46 -0.27 10.80
C SER A 67 13.14 -0.97 11.98
N LEU A 68 13.53 -0.24 13.05
CA LEU A 68 14.20 -0.80 14.23
C LEU A 68 13.30 -0.89 15.48
N CYS A 69 12.07 -0.38 15.46
CA CYS A 69 11.14 -0.54 16.58
C CYS A 69 10.70 -2.01 16.75
N GLY A 70 10.89 -2.55 17.97
CA GLY A 70 10.58 -3.96 18.27
C GLY A 70 9.11 -4.34 18.07
N ALA A 71 8.18 -3.50 18.54
CA ALA A 71 6.74 -3.74 18.36
C ALA A 71 6.33 -3.65 16.88
N CYS A 72 6.89 -2.70 16.13
CA CYS A 72 6.67 -2.55 14.70
C CYS A 72 7.08 -3.81 13.92
N ARG A 73 8.31 -4.29 14.15
CA ARG A 73 8.83 -5.51 13.53
C ARG A 73 8.01 -6.75 13.93
N GLY A 74 7.62 -6.83 15.20
CA GLY A 74 6.75 -7.89 15.71
C GLY A 74 5.42 -7.92 14.98
N PHE A 75 4.73 -6.79 14.88
CA PHE A 75 3.47 -6.70 14.14
C PHE A 75 3.63 -7.03 12.66
N LEU A 76 4.63 -6.46 11.98
CA LEU A 76 4.86 -6.67 10.55
C LEU A 76 5.09 -8.16 10.23
N VAL A 77 5.92 -8.85 11.01
CA VAL A 77 6.30 -10.24 10.75
C VAL A 77 5.27 -11.24 11.27
N LEU A 78 4.66 -10.99 12.43
CA LEU A 78 3.80 -11.98 13.12
C LEU A 78 2.31 -11.78 12.87
N GLN A 79 1.86 -10.55 12.58
CA GLN A 79 0.44 -10.25 12.31
C GLN A 79 0.22 -9.95 10.84
N LEU A 80 0.92 -8.95 10.30
CA LEU A 80 0.63 -8.41 8.96
C LEU A 80 0.98 -9.39 7.84
N PHE A 81 2.23 -9.84 7.75
CA PHE A 81 2.69 -10.72 6.68
C PHE A 81 1.89 -12.03 6.57
N PRO A 82 1.71 -12.84 7.63
CA PRO A 82 0.95 -14.10 7.52
C PRO A 82 -0.54 -13.87 7.22
N THR A 83 -1.12 -12.79 7.73
CA THR A 83 -2.51 -12.41 7.42
C THR A 83 -2.64 -12.05 5.95
N TRP A 84 -1.74 -11.23 5.41
CA TRP A 84 -1.74 -10.83 4.01
C TRP A 84 -1.55 -12.02 3.06
N LEU A 85 -0.63 -12.96 3.38
CA LEU A 85 -0.48 -14.19 2.59
C LEU A 85 -1.78 -14.98 2.48
N THR A 86 -2.65 -14.91 3.48
CA THR A 86 -3.91 -15.68 3.52
C THR A 86 -5.11 -14.89 2.98
N LEU A 87 -5.13 -13.57 3.17
CA LEU A 87 -6.31 -12.72 2.95
C LEU A 87 -6.09 -11.58 1.94
N ASN A 88 -5.00 -11.57 1.16
CA ASN A 88 -4.69 -10.48 0.21
C ASN A 88 -5.81 -10.17 -0.81
N ASP A 89 -6.74 -11.10 -1.07
CA ASP A 89 -7.90 -10.84 -1.93
C ASP A 89 -8.91 -9.85 -1.32
N ILE A 90 -8.95 -9.74 0.02
CA ILE A 90 -9.93 -8.96 0.77
C ILE A 90 -9.30 -7.91 1.70
N MET A 91 -7.98 -7.73 1.62
CA MET A 91 -7.26 -6.69 2.32
C MET A 91 -6.25 -6.01 1.41
N ASN A 92 -6.05 -4.72 1.62
CA ASN A 92 -4.99 -3.98 0.95
C ASN A 92 -4.14 -3.26 1.99
N VAL A 93 -2.84 -3.16 1.73
CA VAL A 93 -1.85 -2.75 2.73
C VAL A 93 -1.09 -1.53 2.22
N THR A 94 -0.99 -0.51 3.07
CA THR A 94 -0.11 0.64 2.90
C THR A 94 0.93 0.61 4.01
N LEU A 95 2.21 0.66 3.62
CA LEU A 95 3.33 0.70 4.56
C LEU A 95 3.95 2.10 4.52
N VAL A 96 4.12 2.73 5.70
CA VAL A 96 4.71 4.06 5.84
C VAL A 96 5.86 4.01 6.84
N PRO A 97 7.07 3.57 6.42
CA PRO A 97 8.25 3.61 7.26
C PRO A 97 8.70 5.06 7.46
N TYR A 98 8.56 5.56 8.68
CA TYR A 98 9.01 6.87 9.15
C TYR A 98 8.86 6.94 10.67
N GLY A 99 7.65 6.66 11.16
CA GLY A 99 7.30 6.59 12.58
C GLY A 99 7.57 7.88 13.36
N ASN A 100 8.29 7.79 14.47
CA ASN A 100 8.64 8.92 15.31
C ASN A 100 9.92 9.66 14.84
N ALA A 101 10.39 9.41 13.62
CA ALA A 101 11.48 10.19 13.06
C ALA A 101 11.12 11.68 13.02
N LEU A 102 12.14 12.53 13.14
CA LEU A 102 12.03 13.98 12.99
C LEU A 102 12.77 14.42 11.74
N GLU A 103 12.25 15.43 11.06
CA GLU A 103 12.92 16.04 9.90
C GLU A 103 13.18 17.53 10.12
N ARG A 104 14.26 18.02 9.51
CA ARG A 104 14.60 19.44 9.44
C ARG A 104 15.13 19.77 8.05
N ASN A 105 14.81 20.97 7.56
CA ASN A 105 15.32 21.43 6.27
C ASN A 105 16.67 22.14 6.48
N GLU A 106 17.74 21.59 5.93
CA GLU A 106 19.06 22.19 5.91
C GLU A 106 19.44 22.56 4.47
N SER A 107 19.33 23.85 4.14
CA SER A 107 19.72 24.39 2.82
C SER A 107 19.05 23.69 1.63
N GLY A 108 17.78 23.32 1.76
CA GLY A 108 17.01 22.66 0.70
C GLY A 108 17.09 21.13 0.69
N LYS A 109 17.85 20.52 1.62
CA LYS A 109 17.89 19.07 1.83
C LYS A 109 17.25 18.71 3.17
N TRP A 110 16.44 17.66 3.20
CA TRP A 110 15.87 17.17 4.45
C TRP A 110 16.90 16.33 5.22
N VAL A 111 17.04 16.58 6.51
CA VAL A 111 17.89 15.80 7.40
C VAL A 111 17.00 15.14 8.44
N PHE A 112 17.16 13.83 8.60
CA PHE A 112 16.31 13.00 9.46
C PHE A 112 17.05 12.60 10.74
N SER A 113 16.32 12.55 11.84
CA SER A 113 16.78 12.05 13.13
C SER A 113 15.81 10.98 13.62
N CYS A 114 16.31 9.78 13.90
CA CYS A 114 15.52 8.62 14.29
C CYS A 114 15.86 8.18 15.73
N GLN A 115 14.92 7.53 16.41
CA GLN A 115 15.04 7.20 17.84
C GLN A 115 16.08 6.10 18.08
N HIS A 116 16.22 5.16 17.13
CA HIS A 116 17.19 4.06 17.21
C HIS A 116 18.46 4.33 16.40
N GLY A 117 18.75 5.62 16.13
CA GLY A 117 19.98 6.07 15.48
C GLY A 117 19.96 5.99 13.95
N GLU A 118 21.13 6.18 13.34
CA GLU A 118 21.28 6.30 11.88
C GLU A 118 20.88 5.02 11.12
N GLN A 119 21.05 3.85 11.74
CA GLN A 119 20.67 2.57 11.14
C GLN A 119 19.15 2.47 10.96
N GLU A 120 18.35 3.08 11.85
CA GLU A 120 16.90 3.17 11.67
C GLU A 120 16.54 4.13 10.54
N CYS A 121 17.14 5.31 10.49
CA CYS A 121 16.89 6.24 9.38
C CYS A 121 17.24 5.59 8.03
N THR A 122 18.37 4.87 7.98
CA THR A 122 18.80 4.12 6.80
C THR A 122 17.81 3.00 6.46
N GLY A 123 17.36 2.22 7.46
CA GLY A 123 16.37 1.17 7.28
C GLY A 123 15.04 1.70 6.77
N ASN A 124 14.51 2.77 7.35
CA ASN A 124 13.29 3.44 6.90
C ASN A 124 13.40 3.88 5.43
N MET A 125 14.54 4.44 5.02
CA MET A 125 14.77 4.84 3.62
C MET A 125 14.87 3.64 2.67
N ILE A 126 15.53 2.56 3.08
CA ILE A 126 15.59 1.32 2.29
C ILE A 126 14.16 0.78 2.07
N GLU A 127 13.36 0.73 3.13
CA GLU A 127 11.97 0.27 3.05
C GLU A 127 11.12 1.20 2.17
N CYS A 128 11.28 2.53 2.26
CA CYS A 128 10.65 3.48 1.33
C CYS A 128 10.95 3.14 -0.13
N LEU A 129 12.21 2.89 -0.46
CA LEU A 129 12.64 2.55 -1.82
C LEU A 129 12.02 1.23 -2.28
N GLN A 130 11.98 0.21 -1.42
CA GLN A 130 11.35 -1.07 -1.77
C GLN A 130 9.83 -0.95 -2.00
N ILE A 131 9.17 -0.04 -1.28
CA ILE A 131 7.72 0.20 -1.40
C ILE A 131 7.38 0.99 -2.67
N TYR A 132 8.09 2.09 -2.92
CA TYR A 132 7.75 3.01 -4.02
C TYR A 132 8.48 2.71 -5.33
N GLU A 133 9.65 2.07 -5.27
CA GLU A 133 10.52 1.76 -6.41
C GLU A 133 10.96 0.29 -6.40
N PRO A 134 10.01 -0.69 -6.42
CA PRO A 134 10.31 -2.11 -6.24
C PRO A 134 11.16 -2.75 -7.36
N LEU A 135 11.32 -2.04 -8.48
CA LEU A 135 12.14 -2.48 -9.61
C LEU A 135 13.59 -1.96 -9.55
N LEU A 136 13.93 -1.18 -8.51
CA LEU A 136 15.28 -0.66 -8.32
C LEU A 136 16.25 -1.81 -7.98
N PRO A 137 17.35 -1.98 -8.73
CA PRO A 137 18.36 -2.99 -8.42
C PRO A 137 19.01 -2.74 -7.06
N TRP A 138 19.26 -3.81 -6.29
CA TRP A 138 19.89 -3.73 -4.97
C TRP A 138 21.25 -3.02 -4.99
N ASP A 139 22.02 -3.19 -6.07
CA ASP A 139 23.34 -2.55 -6.25
C ASP A 139 23.28 -1.02 -6.23
N ASN A 140 22.10 -0.43 -6.44
CA ASN A 140 21.90 1.03 -6.45
C ASN A 140 21.30 1.58 -5.15
N ILE A 141 20.90 0.72 -4.20
CA ILE A 141 20.15 1.15 -3.03
C ILE A 141 20.96 2.07 -2.13
N GLU A 142 22.25 1.80 -1.90
CA GLU A 142 23.09 2.66 -1.05
C GLU A 142 23.21 4.09 -1.62
N ASN A 143 23.32 4.21 -2.94
CA ASN A 143 23.36 5.51 -3.61
C ASN A 143 22.01 6.21 -3.54
N CYS A 144 20.90 5.46 -3.61
CA CYS A 144 19.56 6.02 -3.53
C CYS A 144 19.18 6.46 -2.12
N VAL A 145 19.53 5.69 -1.10
CA VAL A 145 19.34 6.01 0.32
C VAL A 145 20.05 7.32 0.66
N ASN A 146 21.30 7.47 0.22
CA ASN A 146 22.09 8.69 0.46
C ASN A 146 21.77 9.84 -0.52
N GLY A 147 20.98 9.55 -1.56
CA GLY A 147 20.66 10.46 -2.65
C GLY A 147 19.33 11.19 -2.51
N ASP A 148 19.02 11.99 -3.53
CA ASP A 148 17.81 12.84 -3.53
C ASP A 148 16.51 12.03 -3.54
N LEU A 149 16.53 10.83 -4.13
CA LEU A 149 15.34 9.97 -4.19
C LEU A 149 14.95 9.46 -2.81
N GLY A 150 15.88 8.85 -2.07
CA GLY A 150 15.65 8.41 -0.69
C GLY A 150 15.22 9.58 0.21
N ASN A 151 15.85 10.75 0.04
CA ASN A 151 15.48 11.97 0.75
C ASN A 151 14.03 12.39 0.50
N LYS A 152 13.60 12.42 -0.77
CA LYS A 152 12.23 12.79 -1.16
C LYS A 152 11.20 11.78 -0.68
N LEU A 153 11.48 10.49 -0.79
CA LEU A 153 10.56 9.44 -0.34
C LEU A 153 10.41 9.42 1.19
N MET A 154 11.51 9.61 1.93
CA MET A 154 11.45 9.71 3.39
C MET A 154 10.70 10.97 3.83
N HIS A 155 10.90 12.10 3.15
CA HIS A 155 10.11 13.32 3.39
C HIS A 155 8.63 13.12 3.06
N HIS A 156 8.32 12.44 1.96
CA HIS A 156 6.94 12.11 1.60
C HIS A 156 6.25 11.29 2.73
N ASN A 157 6.94 10.29 3.28
CA ASN A 157 6.42 9.55 4.43
C ASN A 157 6.31 10.40 5.70
N ALA A 158 7.19 11.39 5.90
CA ALA A 158 7.06 12.37 6.98
C ALA A 158 5.76 13.19 6.84
N GLU A 159 5.44 13.64 5.62
CA GLU A 159 4.20 14.37 5.34
C GLU A 159 2.96 13.49 5.56
N LEU A 160 2.98 12.24 5.08
CA LEU A 160 1.91 11.27 5.34
C LEU A 160 1.69 11.04 6.84
N THR A 161 2.78 10.94 7.60
CA THR A 161 2.73 10.70 9.06
C THR A 161 2.23 11.93 9.81
N ARG A 162 2.65 13.13 9.39
CA ARG A 162 2.19 14.41 9.96
C ARG A 162 0.72 14.68 9.67
N ALA A 163 0.20 14.17 8.55
CA ALA A 163 -1.20 14.32 8.17
C ALA A 163 -2.17 13.41 8.94
N LEU A 164 -1.65 12.51 9.81
CA LEU A 164 -2.48 11.68 10.67
C LEU A 164 -3.36 12.55 11.59
N ASN A 165 -4.63 12.15 11.67
CA ASN A 165 -5.61 12.79 12.54
C ASN A 165 -6.45 11.72 13.28
N PRO A 166 -6.28 11.56 14.60
CA PRO A 166 -5.34 12.30 15.45
C PRO A 166 -3.87 12.01 15.09
N PRO A 167 -2.93 12.89 15.45
CA PRO A 167 -1.50 12.59 15.35
C PRO A 167 -1.18 11.31 16.12
N HIS A 168 -0.24 10.50 15.60
CA HIS A 168 0.20 9.30 16.30
C HIS A 168 0.93 9.66 17.60
N GLU A 169 0.73 8.85 18.64
CA GLU A 169 1.37 9.02 19.95
C GLU A 169 2.48 7.98 20.21
N TYR A 170 2.48 6.91 19.42
CA TYR A 170 3.42 5.80 19.47
C TYR A 170 3.47 5.08 18.12
N VAL A 171 4.38 4.12 17.98
CA VAL A 171 4.44 3.20 16.84
C VAL A 171 4.51 1.73 17.33
N PRO A 172 3.96 0.75 16.59
CA PRO A 172 3.23 0.90 15.33
C PRO A 172 1.96 1.74 15.51
N TRP A 173 1.49 2.33 14.42
CA TRP A 173 0.22 3.07 14.39
C TRP A 173 -0.61 2.58 13.22
N ILE A 174 -1.75 1.95 13.52
CA ILE A 174 -2.53 1.16 12.59
C ILE A 174 -3.83 1.89 12.27
N LEU A 175 -4.09 2.09 10.98
CA LEU A 175 -5.37 2.58 10.50
C LEU A 175 -6.11 1.44 9.79
N VAL A 176 -7.37 1.26 10.16
CA VAL A 176 -8.31 0.33 9.50
C VAL A 176 -9.32 1.18 8.72
N ASN A 177 -9.35 1.04 7.40
CA ASN A 177 -10.17 1.87 6.52
C ASN A 177 -9.98 3.38 6.76
N GLY A 178 -8.72 3.79 6.98
CA GLY A 178 -8.35 5.19 7.22
C GLY A 178 -8.69 5.72 8.62
N LYS A 179 -9.17 4.87 9.53
CA LYS A 179 -9.50 5.24 10.91
C LYS A 179 -8.59 4.52 11.91
N HIS A 180 -8.08 5.27 12.89
CA HIS A 180 -7.39 4.71 14.05
C HIS A 180 -8.26 4.89 15.31
N THR A 181 -8.32 3.86 16.14
CA THR A 181 -8.83 3.89 17.52
C THR A 181 -8.07 2.86 18.34
N GLU A 182 -7.93 3.07 19.65
CA GLU A 182 -7.29 2.11 20.56
C GLU A 182 -7.88 0.69 20.41
N ASP A 183 -9.22 0.56 20.35
CA ASP A 183 -9.87 -0.75 20.16
C ASP A 183 -9.46 -1.46 18.85
N LEU A 184 -9.24 -0.70 17.76
CA LEU A 184 -8.87 -1.26 16.45
C LEU A 184 -7.39 -1.65 16.43
N GLU A 185 -6.54 -0.81 17.03
CA GLU A 185 -5.13 -1.08 17.25
C GLU A 185 -4.96 -2.36 18.08
N ASP A 186 -5.66 -2.47 19.21
CA ASP A 186 -5.63 -3.64 20.10
C ASP A 186 -6.12 -4.91 19.40
N GLU A 187 -7.23 -4.84 18.65
CA GLU A 187 -7.71 -5.98 17.87
C GLU A 187 -6.72 -6.40 16.79
N ALA A 188 -6.11 -5.45 16.09
CA ALA A 188 -5.08 -5.70 15.08
C ALA A 188 -3.83 -6.34 15.69
N MET A 189 -3.35 -5.81 16.81
CA MET A 189 -2.17 -6.31 17.52
C MET A 189 -2.38 -7.71 18.09
N ASN A 190 -3.59 -8.02 18.55
CA ASN A 190 -3.96 -9.35 19.05
C ASN A 190 -4.16 -10.35 17.90
N SER A 191 -4.98 -10.00 16.90
CA SER A 191 -5.26 -10.86 15.75
C SER A 191 -5.76 -10.07 14.55
N LEU A 192 -4.82 -9.55 13.75
CA LEU A 192 -5.14 -8.86 12.50
C LEU A 192 -6.00 -9.73 11.58
N PHE A 193 -5.72 -11.04 11.50
CA PHE A 193 -6.52 -11.99 10.73
C PHE A 193 -8.02 -11.93 11.08
N ASN A 194 -8.34 -11.98 12.38
CA ASN A 194 -9.73 -11.94 12.82
C ASN A 194 -10.35 -10.58 12.55
N LEU A 195 -9.61 -9.49 12.78
CA LEU A 195 -10.04 -8.14 12.46
C LEU A 195 -10.44 -8.03 10.99
N ILE A 196 -9.55 -8.40 10.05
CA ILE A 196 -9.85 -8.38 8.61
C ILE A 196 -11.10 -9.20 8.27
N CYS A 197 -11.18 -10.44 8.77
CA CYS A 197 -12.33 -11.30 8.55
C CYS A 197 -13.63 -10.73 9.14
N ASN A 198 -13.57 -9.99 10.24
CA ASN A 198 -14.73 -9.37 10.88
C ASN A 198 -15.16 -8.10 10.15
N THR A 199 -14.20 -7.27 9.74
CA THR A 199 -14.40 -5.99 9.08
C THR A 199 -14.85 -6.13 7.63
N TYR A 200 -14.40 -7.16 6.91
CA TYR A 200 -14.80 -7.36 5.52
C TYR A 200 -16.30 -7.64 5.39
N SER A 201 -16.98 -6.81 4.59
CA SER A 201 -18.44 -6.82 4.43
C SER A 201 -18.95 -7.72 3.30
N GLY A 202 -18.06 -8.17 2.42
CA GLY A 202 -18.40 -9.08 1.32
C GLY A 202 -18.50 -10.54 1.76
N VAL A 203 -18.55 -11.45 0.78
CA VAL A 203 -18.52 -12.89 1.05
C VAL A 203 -17.13 -13.27 1.59
N LYS A 204 -17.08 -13.69 2.84
CA LYS A 204 -15.82 -13.98 3.53
C LYS A 204 -15.13 -15.21 2.90
N PRO A 205 -13.80 -15.16 2.65
CA PRO A 205 -13.03 -16.32 2.22
C PRO A 205 -13.19 -17.50 3.18
N LYS A 206 -13.00 -18.73 2.67
CA LYS A 206 -13.07 -19.94 3.50
C LYS A 206 -12.12 -19.89 4.70
N ALA A 207 -10.98 -19.22 4.56
CA ALA A 207 -10.03 -19.02 5.65
C ALA A 207 -10.65 -18.30 6.86
N CYS A 208 -11.59 -17.38 6.65
CA CYS A 208 -12.31 -16.69 7.72
C CYS A 208 -13.33 -17.58 8.44
N ALA A 209 -13.64 -18.76 7.92
CA ALA A 209 -14.53 -19.69 8.60
C ALA A 209 -13.81 -20.27 9.83
N LYS A 210 -14.32 -19.98 11.03
CA LYS A 210 -13.85 -20.64 12.26
C LYS A 210 -13.97 -22.16 12.08
N PRO A 211 -12.91 -22.94 12.32
CA PRO A 211 -13.04 -24.39 12.24
C PRO A 211 -14.10 -24.85 13.24
N LYS A 212 -15.12 -25.56 12.78
CA LYS A 212 -16.04 -26.25 13.68
C LYS A 212 -15.25 -27.37 14.38
N GLY A 213 -14.91 -27.19 15.65
CA GLY A 213 -14.43 -28.28 16.52
C GLY A 213 -12.93 -28.46 16.72
N LEU A 214 -12.08 -27.47 16.44
CA LEU A 214 -10.65 -27.54 16.81
C LEU A 214 -10.42 -26.95 18.21
N ASN A 215 -10.74 -27.73 19.24
CA ASN A 215 -10.10 -27.56 20.54
C ASN A 215 -8.68 -28.13 20.41
N SER A 216 -7.68 -27.29 20.67
CA SER A 216 -6.24 -27.56 20.62
C SER A 216 -5.57 -27.48 19.24
N PHE A 217 -4.61 -26.55 19.14
CA PHE A 217 -3.54 -26.63 18.16
C PHE A 217 -2.72 -27.89 18.42
N PRO A 218 -2.33 -28.67 17.39
CA PRO A 218 -1.32 -29.69 17.58
C PRO A 218 -0.05 -29.00 18.10
N LYS A 219 0.36 -29.35 19.32
CA LYS A 219 1.66 -28.94 19.85
C LYS A 219 2.73 -29.54 18.93
N CYS A 220 3.68 -28.73 18.48
CA CYS A 220 4.93 -29.26 17.95
C CYS A 220 5.58 -30.06 19.08
N MET A 221 5.70 -31.38 18.90
CA MET A 221 6.61 -32.19 19.72
C MET A 221 8.01 -31.96 19.18
N ILE A 222 8.89 -31.46 20.05
CA ILE A 222 10.34 -31.45 19.84
C ILE A 222 10.86 -32.84 20.20
#